data_AF-A0A371DGH6-F1
#
_entry.id   AF-A0A371DGH6-F1
#
_cell.length_a   1.000
_cell.length_b   1.000
_cell.length_c   1.000
_cell.angle_alpha   90.00
_cell.angle_beta   90.00
_cell.angle_gamma   90.00
#
_symmetry.space_group_name_H-M   'P 1'
#
loop_
_entity.id
_entity.type
_entity.pdbx_description
1 polymer ?
#
loop_
_entity_poly.entity_id
_entity_poly.type
_entity_poly.pdbx_seq_one_letter_code
_entity_poly.pdbx_strand_id
1 'polypeptide(L)'
;SSPPAQSPILADEWACPRCPYYQHNRRKPDLRRHIAIHRDTTSTQRARWTCCGVPLSDVAKHGVPKRVLRQQPMVIHEGIAMVGGCTKTFSRKDALQRHLRVRKGVCFGDACAGWHPGNRARDVRRS
;
A
#
# COMPACT_ATOMS: atom_id res chain seq x y z
N SER A 1 -52.59 -17.77 18.68
CA SER A 1 -51.28 -18.36 18.38
C SER A 1 -50.45 -17.36 17.61
N SER A 2 -49.43 -16.79 18.25
CA SER A 2 -48.52 -15.82 17.60
C SER A 2 -47.45 -16.55 16.79
N PRO A 3 -47.00 -16.03 15.63
CA PRO A 3 -45.96 -16.68 14.85
C PRO A 3 -44.58 -16.50 15.49
N PRO A 4 -43.63 -17.44 15.30
CA PRO A 4 -42.31 -17.34 15.88
C PRO A 4 -41.48 -16.26 15.19
N ALA A 5 -40.71 -15.55 16.01
CA ALA A 5 -39.79 -14.49 15.59
C ALA A 5 -38.75 -15.04 14.59
N GLN A 6 -38.59 -14.32 13.49
CA GLN A 6 -37.57 -14.57 12.49
C GLN A 6 -36.19 -14.29 13.10
N SER A 7 -35.40 -15.32 13.37
CA SER A 7 -33.97 -15.19 13.65
C SER A 7 -33.31 -14.51 12.45
N PRO A 8 -32.58 -13.39 12.61
CA PRO A 8 -31.82 -12.83 11.51
C PRO A 8 -30.78 -13.88 11.13
N ILE A 9 -30.81 -14.32 9.87
CA ILE A 9 -29.77 -15.15 9.25
C ILE A 9 -28.46 -14.43 9.55
N LEU A 10 -27.68 -14.97 10.48
CA LEU A 10 -26.37 -14.46 10.80
C LEU A 10 -25.57 -14.60 9.51
N ALA A 11 -25.39 -13.49 8.78
CA ALA A 11 -24.42 -13.41 7.72
C ALA A 11 -23.12 -13.95 8.33
N ASP A 12 -22.66 -15.11 7.86
CA ASP A 12 -21.47 -15.76 8.40
C ASP A 12 -20.38 -14.70 8.49
N GLU A 13 -19.90 -14.42 9.70
CA GLU A 13 -19.05 -13.26 9.96
C GLU A 13 -17.73 -13.32 9.17
N TRP A 14 -17.42 -14.49 8.60
CA TRP A 14 -16.23 -14.79 7.81
C TRP A 14 -16.49 -14.80 6.29
N ALA A 15 -17.74 -14.76 5.86
CA ALA A 15 -18.13 -14.72 4.46
C ALA A 15 -18.12 -13.28 3.92
N CYS A 16 -17.68 -13.14 2.67
CA CYS A 16 -17.86 -11.88 1.97
C CYS A 16 -19.33 -11.71 1.55
N PRO A 17 -19.97 -10.56 1.81
CA PRO A 17 -21.36 -10.33 1.40
C PRO A 17 -21.53 -10.05 -0.10
N ARG A 18 -20.45 -10.02 -0.88
CA ARG A 18 -20.45 -9.58 -2.29
C ARG A 18 -19.84 -10.56 -3.28
N CYS A 19 -19.18 -11.60 -2.81
CA CYS A 19 -18.70 -12.70 -3.65
C CYS A 19 -18.57 -13.99 -2.82
N PRO A 20 -18.33 -15.15 -3.46
CA PRO A 20 -18.21 -16.42 -2.77
C PRO A 20 -16.97 -16.57 -1.85
N TYR A 21 -16.17 -15.53 -1.65
CA TYR A 21 -14.96 -15.60 -0.83
C TYR A 21 -15.29 -15.83 0.66
N TYR A 22 -14.54 -16.74 1.27
CA TYR A 22 -14.63 -17.09 2.68
C TYR A 22 -13.26 -16.94 3.37
N GLN A 23 -13.22 -16.28 4.54
CA GLN A 23 -11.97 -16.09 5.28
C GLN A 23 -11.67 -17.27 6.21
N HIS A 24 -10.87 -18.23 5.73
CA HIS A 24 -10.52 -19.44 6.48
C HIS A 24 -9.64 -19.18 7.71
N ASN A 25 -8.78 -18.17 7.68
CA ASN A 25 -7.84 -17.89 8.78
C ASN A 25 -8.49 -17.16 9.97
N ARG A 26 -9.80 -16.87 9.88
CA ARG A 26 -10.59 -16.13 10.89
C ARG A 26 -9.95 -14.82 11.36
N ARG A 27 -9.21 -14.14 10.48
CA ARG A 27 -8.67 -12.80 10.76
C ARG A 27 -9.58 -11.74 10.18
N LYS A 28 -10.30 -11.04 11.06
CA LYS A 28 -11.19 -9.92 10.67
C LYS A 28 -10.50 -8.84 9.83
N PRO A 29 -9.21 -8.49 10.07
CA PRO A 29 -8.49 -7.55 9.21
C PRO A 29 -8.39 -8.01 7.75
N ASP A 30 -8.22 -9.31 7.51
CA ASP A 30 -8.04 -9.85 6.17
C ASP A 30 -9.37 -9.92 5.41
N LEU A 31 -10.45 -10.32 6.09
CA LEU A 31 -11.80 -10.23 5.52
C LEU A 31 -12.21 -8.79 5.21
N ARG A 32 -11.98 -7.84 6.14
CA ARG A 32 -12.26 -6.41 5.88
C ARG A 32 -11.48 -5.88 4.68
N ARG A 33 -10.22 -6.29 4.52
CA ARG A 33 -9.41 -5.94 3.35
C ARG A 33 -10.00 -6.53 2.07
N HIS A 34 -10.39 -7.79 2.09
CA HIS A 34 -11.05 -8.43 0.96
C HIS A 34 -12.32 -7.65 0.57
N ILE A 35 -13.20 -7.36 1.54
CA ILE A 35 -14.42 -6.60 1.29
C ILE A 35 -14.07 -5.22 0.72
N ALA A 36 -13.04 -4.52 1.20
CA ALA A 36 -12.67 -3.20 0.68
C ALA A 36 -12.41 -3.19 -0.84
N ILE A 37 -11.89 -4.29 -1.42
CA ILE A 37 -11.59 -4.39 -2.87
C ILE A 37 -12.85 -4.20 -3.72
N HIS A 38 -13.98 -4.75 -3.29
CA HIS A 38 -15.24 -4.57 -4.00
C HIS A 38 -15.81 -3.14 -3.89
N ARG A 39 -15.33 -2.30 -2.95
CA ARG A 39 -15.68 -0.86 -2.91
C ARG A 39 -14.77 -0.04 -3.83
N ASP A 40 -13.57 -0.54 -4.07
CA ASP A 40 -12.52 0.08 -4.88
C ASP A 40 -12.56 -0.35 -6.36
N THR A 41 -13.57 -1.10 -6.83
CA THR A 41 -13.65 -1.63 -8.21
C THR A 41 -13.82 -0.55 -9.30
N THR A 42 -14.11 0.70 -8.95
CA THR A 42 -14.08 1.85 -9.87
C THR A 42 -12.76 2.64 -9.83
N SER A 43 -11.85 2.31 -8.92
CA SER A 43 -10.62 3.06 -8.71
C SER A 43 -9.45 2.24 -9.21
N THR A 44 -8.89 2.66 -10.35
CA THR A 44 -7.45 2.57 -10.64
C THR A 44 -6.69 2.44 -9.32
N GLN A 45 -6.12 1.25 -9.03
CA GLN A 45 -5.18 1.12 -7.92
C GLN A 45 -3.96 1.99 -8.27
N ARG A 46 -4.05 3.31 -8.05
CA ARG A 46 -2.93 4.22 -8.08
C ARG A 46 -1.93 3.60 -7.13
N ALA A 47 -0.76 3.25 -7.64
CA ALA A 47 0.32 2.63 -6.89
C ALA A 47 0.60 3.45 -5.61
N ARG A 48 -0.03 3.06 -4.50
CA ARG A 48 0.01 3.81 -3.25
C ARG A 48 1.43 3.87 -2.68
N TRP A 49 2.24 2.88 -3.00
CA TRP A 49 3.67 2.82 -2.71
C TRP A 49 4.42 2.40 -3.97
N THR A 50 5.31 3.27 -4.44
CA THR A 50 6.16 3.00 -5.61
C THR A 50 7.61 3.03 -5.16
N CYS A 51 8.46 2.09 -5.59
CA CYS A 51 9.91 2.19 -5.38
C CYS A 51 10.48 3.27 -6.31
N CYS A 52 10.22 4.53 -5.98
CA CYS A 52 10.67 5.70 -6.74
C CYS A 52 12.09 6.15 -6.37
N GLY A 53 12.67 5.60 -5.30
CA GLY A 53 13.98 6.02 -4.82
C GLY A 53 13.86 6.93 -3.60
N VAL A 54 14.77 7.89 -3.52
CA VAL A 54 14.76 8.99 -2.54
C VAL A 54 14.82 10.33 -3.29
N PRO A 55 14.34 11.44 -2.69
CA PRO A 55 14.50 12.75 -3.28
C PRO A 55 15.98 13.07 -3.55
N LEU A 56 16.27 13.76 -4.65
CA LEU A 56 17.64 14.16 -5.00
C LEU A 56 18.30 14.99 -3.87
N SER A 57 17.50 15.78 -3.14
CA SER A 57 17.94 16.56 -1.97
C SER A 57 18.37 15.72 -0.77
N ASP A 58 17.93 14.46 -0.68
CA ASP A 58 18.13 13.60 0.49
C ASP A 58 19.08 12.41 0.22
N VAL A 59 19.74 12.37 -0.95
CA VAL A 59 20.63 11.27 -1.35
C VAL A 59 21.70 10.92 -0.33
N ALA A 60 22.30 11.93 0.32
CA ALA A 60 23.31 11.74 1.35
C ALA A 60 22.73 11.10 2.62
N LYS A 61 21.54 11.53 3.04
CA LYS A 61 20.85 11.01 4.24
C LYS A 61 20.48 9.53 4.10
N HIS A 62 20.18 9.09 2.88
CA HIS A 62 19.83 7.71 2.58
C HIS A 62 21.01 6.85 2.10
N GLY A 63 22.24 7.39 2.14
CA GLY A 63 23.45 6.64 1.79
C GLY A 63 23.51 6.20 0.33
N VAL A 64 22.92 6.97 -0.59
CA VAL A 64 22.92 6.66 -2.03
C VAL A 64 24.33 6.91 -2.58
N PRO A 65 25.03 5.88 -3.10
CA PRO A 65 26.38 6.05 -3.63
C PRO A 65 26.41 6.90 -4.90
N LYS A 66 27.46 7.71 -5.10
CA LYS A 66 27.64 8.54 -6.31
C LYS A 66 27.52 7.76 -7.63
N ARG A 67 27.88 6.48 -7.66
CA ARG A 67 27.71 5.62 -8.86
C ARG A 67 26.25 5.48 -9.28
N VAL A 68 25.32 5.42 -8.32
CA VAL A 68 23.88 5.29 -8.59
C VAL A 68 23.37 6.56 -9.25
N LEU A 69 23.82 7.73 -8.81
CA LEU A 69 23.45 9.03 -9.40
C LEU A 69 23.91 9.17 -10.86
N ARG A 70 24.95 8.45 -11.27
CA ARG A 70 25.48 8.47 -12.65
C ARG A 70 24.86 7.39 -13.54
N GLN A 71 24.49 6.25 -12.97
CA GLN A 71 24.09 5.05 -13.71
C GLN A 71 22.58 4.85 -13.79
N GLN A 72 21.83 5.35 -12.81
CA GLN A 72 20.38 5.20 -12.79
C GLN A 72 19.70 6.49 -13.22
N PRO A 73 18.66 6.41 -14.08
CA PRO A 73 17.90 7.58 -14.49
C PRO A 73 17.17 8.19 -13.29
N MET A 74 17.07 9.51 -13.29
CA MET A 74 16.18 10.22 -12.38
C MET A 74 14.74 10.06 -12.86
N VAL A 75 13.80 9.95 -11.93
CA VAL A 75 12.37 9.85 -12.24
C VAL A 75 11.60 10.92 -11.48
N ILE A 76 10.57 11.49 -12.12
CA ILE A 76 9.66 12.41 -11.45
C ILE A 76 8.54 11.60 -10.80
N HIS A 77 8.40 11.69 -9.49
CA HIS A 77 7.31 11.08 -8.73
C HIS A 77 6.61 12.14 -7.90
N GLU A 78 5.31 12.37 -8.15
CA GLU A 78 4.51 13.39 -7.45
C GLU A 78 5.17 14.79 -7.52
N GLY A 79 5.80 15.11 -8.65
CA GLY A 79 6.50 16.38 -8.87
C GLY A 79 7.91 16.46 -8.27
N ILE A 80 8.40 15.40 -7.60
CA ILE A 80 9.72 15.36 -6.96
C ILE A 80 10.69 14.56 -7.83
N ALA A 81 11.90 15.09 -8.03
CA ALA A 81 12.99 14.35 -8.68
C ALA A 81 13.57 13.30 -7.72
N MET A 82 13.40 12.03 -8.09
CA MET A 82 13.79 10.87 -7.31
C MET A 82 14.90 10.07 -8.00
N VAL A 83 15.74 9.40 -7.21
CA VAL A 83 16.85 8.57 -7.71
C VAL A 83 17.05 7.31 -6.86
N GLY A 84 17.59 6.25 -7.48
CA GLY A 84 17.94 5.01 -6.79
C GLY A 84 16.77 4.03 -6.59
N GLY A 85 15.64 4.24 -7.29
CA GLY A 85 14.47 3.36 -7.28
C GLY A 85 14.35 2.52 -8.55
N CYS A 86 13.59 1.41 -8.47
CA CYS A 86 13.33 0.53 -9.62
C CYS A 86 11.94 0.73 -10.26
N THR A 87 11.22 1.78 -9.87
CA THR A 87 9.86 2.17 -10.30
C THR A 87 8.75 1.13 -10.11
N LYS A 88 9.07 -0.04 -9.52
CA LYS A 88 8.07 -1.07 -9.20
C LYS A 88 7.00 -0.55 -8.24
N THR A 89 5.75 -0.81 -8.58
CA THR A 89 4.56 -0.37 -7.84
C THR A 89 4.05 -1.45 -6.89
N PHE A 90 3.52 -1.02 -5.76
CA PHE A 90 2.96 -1.88 -4.71
C PHE A 90 1.64 -1.30 -4.20
N SER A 91 0.67 -2.18 -4.00
CA SER A 91 -0.62 -1.83 -3.40
C SER A 91 -0.56 -1.68 -1.87
N ARG A 92 0.54 -2.12 -1.24
CA ARG A 92 0.72 -2.13 0.22
C ARG A 92 2.11 -1.66 0.64
N LYS A 93 2.17 -0.92 1.77
CA LYS A 93 3.40 -0.45 2.41
C LYS A 93 4.39 -1.56 2.75
N ASP A 94 3.92 -2.65 3.35
CA ASP A 94 4.76 -3.74 3.81
C ASP A 94 5.42 -4.50 2.66
N ALA A 95 4.78 -4.53 1.49
CA ALA A 95 5.36 -5.09 0.27
C ALA A 95 6.55 -4.23 -0.22
N LEU A 96 6.42 -2.89 -0.22
CA LEU A 96 7.54 -2.00 -0.52
C LEU A 96 8.64 -2.11 0.54
N GLN A 97 8.29 -2.17 1.82
CA GLN A 97 9.26 -2.30 2.90
C GLN A 97 10.09 -3.60 2.76
N ARG A 98 9.43 -4.73 2.47
CA ARG A 98 10.12 -5.99 2.19
C ARG A 98 10.98 -5.89 0.94
N HIS A 99 10.49 -5.23 -0.12
CA HIS A 99 11.25 -5.00 -1.33
C HIS A 99 12.56 -4.25 -1.05
N LEU A 100 12.52 -3.14 -0.29
CA LEU A 100 13.72 -2.37 0.09
C LEU A 100 14.72 -3.19 0.90
N ARG A 101 14.24 -4.05 1.82
CA ARG A 101 15.10 -4.96 2.58
C ARG A 101 15.82 -5.99 1.69
N VAL A 102 15.09 -6.62 0.76
CA VAL A 102 15.64 -7.64 -0.15
C VAL A 102 16.56 -7.02 -1.19
N ARG A 103 16.29 -5.79 -1.63
CA ARG A 103 17.09 -5.07 -2.64
C ARG A 103 18.10 -4.09 -2.00
N LYS A 104 18.55 -4.36 -0.77
CA LYS A 104 19.52 -3.50 -0.07
C LYS A 104 20.77 -3.27 -0.93
N GLY A 105 21.17 -2.01 -1.09
CA GLY A 105 22.32 -1.61 -1.92
C GLY A 105 22.02 -1.50 -3.43
N VAL A 106 20.84 -1.93 -3.87
CA VAL A 106 20.36 -1.80 -5.26
C VAL A 106 19.22 -0.78 -5.34
N CYS A 107 18.26 -0.86 -4.42
CA CYS A 107 17.16 0.07 -4.29
C CYS A 107 17.28 0.86 -2.99
N PHE A 108 17.07 2.16 -3.09
CA PHE A 108 17.12 3.12 -2.00
C PHE A 108 15.72 3.71 -1.80
N GLY A 109 15.35 4.03 -0.57
CA GLY A 109 14.01 4.55 -0.29
C GLY A 109 13.58 4.37 1.15
N ASP A 110 12.40 4.89 1.45
CA ASP A 110 11.72 4.72 2.72
C ASP A 110 10.22 4.51 2.48
N ALA A 111 9.73 3.33 2.87
CA ALA A 111 8.31 2.97 2.73
C ALA A 111 7.39 3.81 3.63
N CYS A 112 7.91 4.45 4.68
CA CYS A 112 7.19 5.32 5.61
C CYS A 112 7.12 6.78 5.15
N ALA A 113 7.86 7.17 4.12
CA ALA A 113 7.98 8.55 3.74
C ALA A 113 6.70 9.17 3.18
N GLY A 114 6.52 10.47 3.42
CA GLY A 114 5.34 11.24 3.02
C GLY A 114 5.16 11.44 1.52
N TRP A 115 6.19 11.18 0.71
CA TRP A 115 6.07 11.23 -0.76
C TRP A 115 5.21 10.09 -1.32
N HIS A 116 4.96 9.02 -0.56
CA HIS A 116 4.04 7.96 -0.98
C HIS A 116 2.59 8.37 -0.76
N PRO A 117 1.73 8.34 -1.81
CA PRO A 117 0.31 8.63 -1.67
C PRO A 117 -0.38 7.79 -0.58
N GLY A 118 0.03 6.54 -0.40
CA GLY A 118 -0.51 5.65 0.64
C GLY A 118 -0.21 6.08 2.08
N ASN A 119 0.76 6.95 2.31
CA ASN A 119 1.07 7.52 3.62
C ASN A 119 0.37 8.87 3.85
N ARG A 120 -0.21 9.47 2.80
CA ARG A 120 -0.97 10.73 2.87
C ARG A 120 -2.43 10.44 3.28
N ALA A 121 -2.66 10.00 4.52
CA ALA A 121 -3.95 10.08 5.21
C ALA A 121 -3.90 9.47 6.63
N ARG A 122 -3.82 10.34 7.65
CA ARG A 122 -4.49 10.20 8.97
C ARG A 122 -4.76 11.60 9.58
N ASP A 123 -5.35 12.52 8.83
CA ASP A 123 -5.72 13.84 9.40
C ASP A 123 -7.05 14.40 8.86
N VAL A 124 -8.06 13.52 8.74
CA VAL A 124 -9.45 13.96 8.49
C VAL A 124 -10.40 13.11 9.35
N ARG A 125 -10.24 13.17 10.68
CA ARG A 125 -11.28 12.82 11.69
C ARG A 125 -11.00 13.55 13.00
N ARG A 126 -10.99 14.89 12.97
CA ARG A 126 -11.12 15.70 14.18
C ARG A 126 -11.99 16.92 13.86
N SER A 127 -13.30 16.73 13.98
CA SER A 127 -14.32 17.75 14.24
C SER A 127 -15.47 17.02 14.90
#